data_AF-A0A7W7KSU5-F1
#
_entry.id   AF-A0A7W7KSU5-F1
#
_cell.length_a   1.000
_cell.length_b   1.000
_cell.length_c   1.000
_cell.angle_alpha   90.00
_cell.angle_beta   90.00
_cell.angle_gamma   90.00
#
_symmetry.space_group_name_H-M   'P 1'
#
loop_
_entity.id
_entity.type
_entity.pdbx_description
1 polymer ?
#
loop_
_entity_poly.entity_id
_entity_poly.type
_entity_poly.pdbx_seq_one_letter_code
_entity_poly.pdbx_strand_id
1 'polypeptide(L)' 'MTVLVSGCSDENSKVRGQFIAGCIQGGAPKAICACTFEKLEASYSPAELKAFNKPYTAPPEVFLKSMMAAARACVAEQ' A
#
# COMPACT_ATOMS: atom_id res chain seq x y z
N MET A 1 -9.68 26.26 -3.54
CA MET A 1 -9.78 25.35 -4.70
C MET A 1 -9.58 23.95 -4.15
N THR A 2 -10.68 23.24 -3.94
CA THR A 2 -10.72 21.95 -3.26
C THR A 2 -10.20 20.87 -4.22
N VAL A 3 -8.96 20.43 -4.04
CA VAL A 3 -8.50 19.20 -4.68
C VAL A 3 -9.04 18.06 -3.82
N LEU A 4 -10.29 17.69 -4.09
CA LEU A 4 -10.78 16.37 -3.70
C LEU A 4 -9.94 15.37 -4.49
N VAL A 5 -8.97 14.75 -3.82
CA VAL A 5 -8.37 13.50 -4.29
C VAL A 5 -9.50 12.46 -4.19
N SER A 6 -10.40 12.44 -5.17
CA SER A 6 -11.14 11.24 -5.49
C SER A 6 -10.09 10.28 -6.00
N GLY A 7 -9.54 9.49 -5.07
CA GLY A 7 -8.44 8.59 -5.33
C GLY A 7 -8.72 7.75 -6.56
N CYS A 8 -7.65 7.36 -7.25
CA CYS A 8 -7.60 6.28 -8.22
C CYS A 8 -7.98 4.91 -7.61
N SER A 9 -8.93 4.89 -6.67
CA SER A 9 -9.35 3.75 -5.86
C SER A 9 -10.03 2.69 -6.71
N ASP A 10 -10.59 3.03 -7.88
CA ASP A 10 -11.15 2.05 -8.81
C ASP A 10 -10.06 1.20 -9.46
N GLU A 11 -9.02 1.81 -10.04
CA GLU A 11 -7.93 1.08 -10.73
C GLU A 11 -7.11 0.19 -9.78
N ASN A 12 -6.93 0.64 -8.53
CA ASN A 12 -6.18 -0.11 -7.52
C ASN A 12 -7.04 -0.94 -6.58
N SER A 13 -8.37 -0.90 -6.67
CA SER A 13 -9.30 -1.56 -5.73
C SER A 13 -8.92 -3.02 -5.42
N LYS A 14 -8.60 -3.80 -6.47
CA LYS A 14 -8.16 -5.20 -6.35
C LYS A 14 -6.79 -5.31 -5.66
N VAL A 15 -5.82 -4.51 -6.08
CA VAL A 15 -4.46 -4.52 -5.54
C VAL A 15 -4.46 -4.09 -4.07
N ARG A 16 -5.25 -3.08 -3.73
CA ARG A 16 -5.51 -2.63 -2.35
C ARG A 16 -6.03 -3.75 -1.49
N GLY A 17 -7.08 -4.43 -1.96
CA GLY A 17 -7.69 -5.56 -1.25
C GLY A 17 -6.68 -6.68 -0.98
N GLN A 18 -5.90 -7.05 -2.00
CA GLN A 18 -4.86 -8.08 -1.88
C GLN A 18 -3.74 -7.68 -0.91
N PHE A 19 -3.25 -6.43 -1.01
CA PHE A 19 -2.22 -5.91 -0.13
C PHE A 19 -2.69 -5.91 1.33
N ILE A 20 -3.87 -5.34 1.59
CA ILE A 20 -4.43 -5.26 2.94
C ILE A 20 -4.65 -6.67 3.52
N ALA A 21 -5.18 -7.61 2.73
CA ALA A 21 -5.36 -8.99 3.17
C ALA A 21 -4.03 -9.67 3.52
N GLY A 22 -2.97 -9.47 2.73
CA GLY A 22 -1.63 -9.99 3.03
C GLY A 22 -1.02 -9.35 4.26
N CYS A 23 -1.15 -8.04 4.41
CA CYS A 23 -0.65 -7.29 5.57
C CYS A 23 -1.32 -7.73 6.89
N ILE A 24 -2.64 -7.95 6.88
CA ILE A 24 -3.38 -8.48 8.03
C ILE A 24 -2.96 -9.92 8.35
N GLN A 25 -2.80 -10.76 7.33
CA GLN A 25 -2.28 -12.13 7.51
C GLN A 25 -0.87 -12.13 8.11
N GLY A 26 -0.06 -11.11 7.82
CA GLY A 26 1.24 -10.87 8.44
C GLY A 26 1.19 -10.35 9.89
N GLY A 27 -0.01 -10.08 10.44
CA GLY A 27 -0.23 -9.72 11.84
C GLY A 27 -0.38 -8.22 12.12
N ALA A 28 -0.38 -7.36 11.08
CA ALA A 28 -0.56 -5.92 11.29
C ALA A 28 -2.04 -5.52 11.41
N PRO A 29 -2.39 -4.50 12.22
CA PRO A 29 -3.75 -4.00 12.31
C PRO A 29 -4.25 -3.45 10.96
N LYS A 30 -5.55 -3.65 10.67
CA LYS A 30 -6.19 -3.17 9.42
C LYS A 30 -5.96 -1.68 9.17
N ALA A 31 -6.00 -0.84 10.21
CA ALA A 31 -5.74 0.60 10.10
C ALA A 31 -4.33 0.91 9.58
N ILE A 32 -3.32 0.23 10.13
CA ILE A 32 -1.92 0.35 9.67
C ILE A 32 -1.77 -0.13 8.22
N CYS A 33 -2.40 -1.25 7.86
CA CYS A 33 -2.37 -1.79 6.51
C CYS A 33 -2.99 -0.84 5.48
N ALA A 34 -4.14 -0.23 5.81
CA ALA A 34 -4.81 0.74 4.96
C ALA A 34 -3.96 2.01 4.78
N CYS A 35 -3.46 2.57 5.88
CA CYS A 35 -2.58 3.74 5.85
C CYS A 35 -1.30 3.47 5.05
N THR A 36 -0.68 2.29 5.22
CA THR A 36 0.54 1.92 4.50
C THR A 36 0.29 1.91 3.00
N PHE A 37 -0.82 1.33 2.57
CA PHE A 37 -1.19 1.30 1.15
C PHE A 37 -1.42 2.70 0.59
N GLU A 38 -2.13 3.56 1.32
CA GLU A 38 -2.39 4.95 0.90
C GLU A 38 -1.09 5.74 0.68
N LYS A 39 -0.08 5.56 1.56
CA LYS A 39 1.25 6.18 1.38
C LYS A 39 2.00 5.60 0.17
N LEU A 40 1.84 4.31 -0.11
CA LEU A 40 2.44 3.69 -1.30
C LEU A 40 1.76 4.17 -2.59
N GLU A 41 0.44 4.32 -2.60
CA GLU A 41 -0.32 4.86 -3.73
C GLU A 41 0.06 6.30 -4.09
N ALA A 42 0.56 7.07 -3.13
CA ALA A 42 1.09 8.40 -3.39
C ALA A 42 2.43 8.39 -4.15
N SER A 43 3.19 7.28 -4.08
CA SER A 43 4.57 7.19 -4.60
C SER A 43 4.72 6.24 -5.79
N TYR A 44 3.77 5.34 -6.02
CA TYR A 44 3.84 4.31 -7.04
C TYR A 44 2.59 4.34 -7.92
N SER A 45 2.79 4.19 -9.23
CA SER A 45 1.69 4.06 -10.17
C SER A 45 0.87 2.78 -9.94
N PRO A 46 -0.40 2.73 -10.37
CA PRO A 46 -1.21 1.51 -10.35
C PRO A 46 -0.53 0.31 -11.00
N ALA A 47 0.19 0.52 -12.11
CA ALA A 47 0.92 -0.53 -12.81
C ALA A 47 2.06 -1.12 -11.97
N GLU A 48 2.83 -0.27 -11.29
CA GLU A 48 3.90 -0.69 -10.38
C GLU A 48 3.35 -1.45 -9.17
N LEU A 49 2.31 -0.92 -8.52
CA LEU A 49 1.68 -1.58 -7.37
C LEU A 49 1.13 -2.96 -7.74
N LYS A 50 0.51 -3.09 -8.92
CA LYS A 50 0.06 -4.38 -9.45
C LYS A 50 1.22 -5.32 -9.76
N ALA A 51 2.33 -4.80 -10.29
CA ALA A 51 3.50 -5.59 -10.60
C ALA A 51 4.20 -6.12 -9.34
N PHE A 52 4.20 -5.34 -8.27
CA PHE A 52 4.86 -5.66 -7.00
C PHE A 52 3.98 -6.48 -6.05
N ASN A 53 2.66 -6.40 -6.18
CA ASN A 53 1.71 -7.19 -5.39
C ASN A 53 1.42 -8.55 -6.04
N LYS A 54 2.47 -9.30 -6.38
CA LYS A 54 2.37 -10.64 -6.97
C LYS A 54 2.66 -11.74 -5.93
N PRO A 55 1.77 -12.73 -5.76
CA PRO A 55 2.05 -13.87 -4.89
C PRO A 55 3.35 -14.57 -5.28
N TYR A 56 4.09 -15.05 -4.27
CA TYR A 56 5.33 -15.83 -4.43
C TYR A 56 6.46 -15.12 -5.18
N THR A 57 6.32 -13.83 -5.46
CA THR A 57 7.34 -13.02 -6.11
C THR A 57 7.77 -11.93 -5.13
N ALA A 58 9.05 -11.91 -4.77
CA ALA A 58 9.59 -10.81 -3.97
C ALA A 58 9.57 -9.53 -4.82
N PRO A 59 9.00 -8.42 -4.33
CA PRO A 59 9.08 -7.15 -5.02
C PRO A 59 10.51 -6.58 -4.94
N PRO A 60 10.86 -5.56 -5.76
CA PRO A 60 12.17 -4.93 -5.71
C PRO A 60 12.52 -4.42 -4.31
N GLU A 61 13.80 -4.47 -3.94
CA GLU A 61 14.29 -4.06 -2.62
C GLU A 61 13.90 -2.62 -2.26
N VAL A 62 13.91 -1.72 -3.25
CA VAL A 62 13.48 -0.33 -3.10
C VAL A 62 12.02 -0.25 -2.67
N PHE A 63 11.13 -1.05 -3.27
CA PHE A 63 9.73 -1.10 -2.89
C PHE A 63 9.54 -1.64 -1.47
N LEU A 64 10.27 -2.69 -1.08
CA LEU A 64 10.24 -3.21 0.29
C LEU A 64 10.65 -2.14 1.32
N LYS A 65 11.70 -1.37 1.04
CA LYS A 65 12.14 -0.27 1.91
C LYS A 65 11.05 0.80 2.04
N SER A 66 10.44 1.21 0.94
CA SER A 66 9.32 2.16 0.95
C SER A 66 8.12 1.64 1.74
N MET A 67 7.76 0.36 1.57
CA MET A 67 6.69 -0.28 2.33
C MET A 67 6.97 -0.27 3.83
N MET A 68 8.20 -0.60 4.25
CA MET A 68 8.60 -0.57 5.66
C MET A 68 8.62 0.86 6.22
N ALA A 69 9.08 1.84 5.43
CA ALA A 69 9.07 3.25 5.83
C ALA A 69 7.64 3.77 6.00
N ALA A 70 6.76 3.47 5.05
CA ALA A 70 5.34 3.81 5.10
C ALA A 70 4.65 3.18 6.32
N ALA A 71 4.90 1.90 6.60
CA ALA A 71 4.35 1.21 7.76
C ALA A 71 4.81 1.85 9.08
N ARG A 72 6.10 2.20 9.20
CA ARG A 72 6.63 2.91 10.38
C ARG A 72 5.99 4.29 10.56
N ALA A 73 5.82 5.05 9.48
CA ALA A 73 5.14 6.33 9.52
C ALA A 73 3.69 6.18 10.00
N CYS A 74 2.96 5.18 9.49
CA CYS A 74 1.60 4.90 9.92
C CYS A 74 1.49 4.48 11.39
N VAL A 75 2.47 3.74 11.92
CA VAL A 75 2.51 3.40 13.35
C VAL A 75 2.73 4.64 14.20
N ALA A 76 3.55 5.59 13.74
CA ALA A 76 3.81 6.85 14.45
C ALA A 76 2.65 7.86 14.37
N GLU A 77 1.72 7.67 13.43
CA GLU A 77 0.51 8.49 13.27
C GLU A 77 -0.66 8.04 14.16
N GLN A 78 -0.50 6.96 14.93
CA GLN A 78 -1.54 6.40 15.81
C GLN A 78 -1.49 6.92 17.23
#